data_AF-A0A8K0Q6Z7-F1
#
_entry.id   AF-A0A8K0Q6Z7-F1
#
_cell.length_a   1.000
_cell.length_b   1.000
_cell.length_c   1.000
_cell.angle_alpha   90.00
_cell.angle_beta   90.00
_cell.angle_gamma   90.00
#
_symmetry.space_group_name_H-M   'P 1'
#
loop_
_entity.id
_entity.type
_entity.pdbx_description
1 polymer ?
#
loop_
_entity_poly.entity_id
_entity_poly.type
_entity_poly.pdbx_seq_one_letter_code
_entity_poly.pdbx_strand_id
1 'polypeptide(L)'
;MKASFAASLLSAAVACVSAETIAQINGDQYLSPYNNKNVTDVTGLVTAIGSSGFWLRSTTPDKKSTTSEGLYVFGSRATSLVAVGDIVTLDGLVKEYRSSADYLYLTELTLPVNIVVKSSGTAVKPLVIGVDTPKPPTKQYSKLDGGDIFAVPNEAYRISVENPKLQPNTYGLDFWESLVGELVTIKDAYAISRPNSFGDVWVRGDWKVTGLNGHGGLTMLDRDATPEAIIIGSPVDGSTNPDDSKLGDYLGDITGVVYNAFGFYRILPLTSVKVEEPSSAEFPAVGFTSKGSCKGITIADYNAENLNPASAHLPLVIDQIVNKLLTPDLIFLQEVQDNTGATNNGVVSANETLTALATGIEEASGVEYAFIDVDPVNNKDGGQPGGNIRVAYLYRPDAIKLVDVNPGNATQANEVLAGPTLKYNPGLIDPANSCWSDSRKPLVAMWQPVKGSTTPFFTVNVHFGSKGGSSSLHGDPRPPVNKGVEKRTLQAQTTAEFVAQISAIDRKAHIIVAGDFNEFVQVEPMQTFLETSGLMDMDDAAKISEVERYTYLFDMNCEALDHMFISKNLRTGVKYEHMHLNTWQNFDDQVSDHDPSVARFNLC
;
A
#
# COMPACT_ATOMS: atom_id res chain seq x y z
N MET A 1 4.38 83.16 43.46
CA MET A 1 4.82 81.85 42.93
C MET A 1 4.00 81.55 41.70
N LYS A 2 4.63 81.45 40.53
CA LYS A 2 4.00 81.05 39.27
C LYS A 2 4.06 79.52 39.19
N ALA A 3 2.94 78.87 38.95
CA ALA A 3 2.91 77.47 38.52
C ALA A 3 2.12 77.40 37.21
N SER A 4 2.82 77.02 36.16
CA SER A 4 2.31 76.82 34.81
C SER A 4 1.93 75.34 34.68
N PHE A 5 0.68 75.05 34.29
CA PHE A 5 0.23 73.71 33.95
C PHE A 5 0.49 73.49 32.45
N ALA A 6 1.42 72.60 32.12
CA ALA A 6 1.62 72.10 30.77
C ALA A 6 0.78 70.82 30.60
N ALA A 7 -0.23 70.87 29.72
CA ALA A 7 -0.97 69.70 29.28
C ALA A 7 -0.13 68.95 28.22
N SER A 8 0.21 67.69 28.50
CA SER A 8 0.79 66.78 27.50
C SER A 8 -0.34 65.98 26.86
N LEU A 9 -0.60 66.22 25.58
CA LEU A 9 -1.45 65.38 24.74
C LEU A 9 -0.67 64.10 24.38
N LEU A 10 -1.11 62.95 24.88
CA LEU A 10 -0.71 61.66 24.33
C LEU A 10 -1.58 61.38 23.10
N SER A 11 -0.97 61.42 21.92
CA SER A 11 -1.57 60.90 20.68
C SER A 11 -1.49 59.37 20.71
N ALA A 12 -2.62 58.70 20.88
CA ALA A 12 -2.73 57.26 20.65
C ALA A 12 -2.66 57.01 19.14
N ALA A 13 -1.58 56.38 18.67
CA ALA A 13 -1.53 55.83 17.32
C ALA A 13 -2.49 54.63 17.28
N VAL A 14 -3.64 54.81 16.61
CA VAL A 14 -4.52 53.70 16.27
C VAL A 14 -3.78 52.89 15.20
N ALA A 15 -3.19 51.76 15.60
CA ALA A 15 -2.79 50.76 14.64
C ALA A 15 -4.07 50.25 13.97
N CYS A 16 -4.27 50.57 12.69
CA CYS A 16 -5.26 49.88 11.88
C CYS A 16 -4.84 48.41 11.85
N VAL A 17 -5.52 47.57 12.61
CA VAL A 17 -5.43 46.11 12.47
C VAL A 17 -6.07 45.81 11.11
N SER A 18 -5.26 45.44 10.12
CA SER A 18 -5.77 44.95 8.84
C SER A 18 -6.48 43.62 9.06
N ALA A 19 -7.69 43.45 8.50
CA ALA A 19 -8.37 42.16 8.48
C ALA A 19 -7.47 41.12 7.79
N GLU A 20 -7.27 39.98 8.43
CA GLU A 20 -6.41 38.91 7.89
C GLU A 20 -7.18 38.11 6.85
N THR A 21 -6.56 37.93 5.68
CA THR A 21 -7.14 37.11 4.60
C THR A 21 -6.95 35.62 4.88
N ILE A 22 -7.81 34.79 4.30
CA ILE A 22 -7.68 33.32 4.41
C ILE A 22 -6.30 32.85 3.90
N ALA A 23 -5.81 33.39 2.79
CA ALA A 23 -4.47 33.07 2.27
C ALA A 23 -3.34 33.42 3.25
N GLN A 24 -3.45 34.52 4.01
CA GLN A 24 -2.48 34.87 5.06
C GLN A 24 -2.57 33.94 6.26
N ILE A 25 -3.78 33.54 6.64
CA ILE A 25 -4.00 32.58 7.74
C ILE A 25 -3.35 31.24 7.41
N ASN A 26 -3.57 30.71 6.20
CA ASN A 26 -2.94 29.45 5.78
C ASN A 26 -1.42 29.63 5.60
N GLY A 27 -0.98 30.67 4.89
CA GLY A 27 0.43 30.88 4.56
C GLY A 27 0.94 29.98 3.43
N ASP A 28 2.22 30.13 3.08
CA ASP A 28 2.87 29.41 1.96
C ASP A 28 3.67 28.17 2.41
N GLN A 29 3.36 27.64 3.60
CA GLN A 29 4.01 26.50 4.26
C GLN A 29 2.94 25.59 4.88
N TYR A 30 3.34 24.46 5.46
CA TYR A 30 2.42 23.49 6.08
C TYR A 30 1.85 23.93 7.43
N LEU A 31 2.51 24.87 8.12
CA LEU A 31 2.01 25.43 9.38
C LEU A 31 1.65 26.90 9.19
N SER A 32 0.46 27.25 9.66
CA SER A 32 -0.04 28.61 9.67
C SER A 32 0.92 29.56 10.42
N PRO A 33 1.25 30.74 9.85
CA PRO A 33 1.94 31.80 10.57
C PRO A 33 1.07 32.42 11.69
N TYR A 34 -0.21 32.05 11.76
CA TYR A 34 -1.18 32.47 12.77
C TYR A 34 -1.51 31.37 13.79
N ASN A 35 -0.85 30.22 13.77
CA ASN A 35 -1.08 29.18 14.77
C ASN A 35 -1.03 29.74 16.21
N ASN A 36 -2.07 29.46 16.99
CA ASN A 36 -2.31 29.97 18.35
C ASN A 36 -2.57 31.48 18.46
N LYS A 37 -2.95 32.15 17.37
CA LYS A 37 -3.33 33.58 17.37
C LYS A 37 -4.82 33.74 17.09
N ASN A 38 -5.41 34.76 17.73
CA ASN A 38 -6.74 35.21 17.36
C ASN A 38 -6.65 36.04 16.07
N VAL A 39 -7.61 35.83 15.19
CA VAL A 39 -7.84 36.62 13.98
C VAL A 39 -9.25 37.20 14.04
N THR A 40 -9.42 38.37 13.45
CA THR A 40 -10.68 39.12 13.48
C THR A 40 -11.09 39.56 12.08
N ASP A 41 -12.39 39.70 11.85
CA ASP A 41 -12.98 40.13 10.58
C ASP A 41 -12.55 39.24 9.38
N VAL A 42 -12.34 37.94 9.61
CA VAL A 42 -12.06 36.98 8.54
C VAL A 42 -13.30 36.87 7.66
N THR A 43 -13.16 37.21 6.38
CA THR A 43 -14.27 37.24 5.42
C THR A 43 -14.18 36.07 4.45
N GLY A 44 -15.27 35.32 4.27
CA GLY A 44 -15.31 34.21 3.32
C GLY A 44 -16.71 33.83 2.86
N LEU A 45 -16.79 33.21 1.69
CA LEU A 45 -17.96 32.55 1.13
C LEU A 45 -18.08 31.14 1.71
N VAL A 46 -19.22 30.79 2.30
CA VAL A 46 -19.52 29.44 2.79
C VAL A 46 -19.72 28.51 1.61
N THR A 47 -18.83 27.53 1.43
CA THR A 47 -18.83 26.59 0.30
C THR A 47 -19.45 25.24 0.64
N ALA A 48 -19.33 24.80 1.89
CA ALA A 48 -19.91 23.55 2.40
C ALA A 48 -20.15 23.65 3.91
N ILE A 49 -21.07 22.85 4.43
CA ILE A 49 -21.40 22.76 5.87
C ILE A 49 -21.49 21.28 6.24
N GLY A 50 -20.66 20.85 7.19
CA GLY A 50 -20.68 19.51 7.75
C GLY A 50 -21.18 19.52 9.19
N SER A 51 -21.19 18.34 9.83
CA SER A 51 -21.72 18.18 11.19
C SER A 51 -20.92 18.90 12.29
N SER A 52 -19.61 19.07 12.07
CA SER A 52 -18.70 19.65 13.07
C SER A 52 -18.19 21.05 12.73
N GLY A 53 -18.50 21.56 11.55
CA GLY A 53 -17.97 22.83 11.07
C GLY A 53 -18.43 23.15 9.65
N PHE A 54 -17.89 24.22 9.09
CA PHE A 54 -18.17 24.66 7.73
C PHE A 54 -16.90 25.16 7.05
N TRP A 55 -16.93 25.25 5.73
CA TRP A 55 -15.79 25.66 4.92
C TRP A 55 -16.03 27.03 4.31
N LEU A 56 -14.99 27.85 4.32
CA LEU A 56 -14.97 29.17 3.72
C LEU A 56 -14.02 29.19 2.53
N ARG A 57 -14.39 29.93 1.50
CA ARG A 57 -13.48 30.38 0.43
C ARG A 57 -13.31 31.89 0.50
N SER A 58 -12.09 32.37 0.28
CA SER A 58 -11.78 33.80 0.14
C SER A 58 -12.60 34.45 -0.97
N THR A 59 -13.15 35.64 -0.69
CA THR A 59 -13.84 36.45 -1.71
C THR A 59 -12.88 37.31 -2.54
N THR A 60 -11.62 37.41 -2.10
CA THR A 60 -10.54 38.17 -2.76
C THR A 60 -9.28 37.30 -2.83
N PRO A 61 -9.27 36.24 -3.65
CA PRO A 61 -8.15 35.32 -3.70
C PRO A 61 -6.88 35.98 -4.21
N ASP A 62 -5.73 35.60 -3.64
CA ASP A 62 -4.41 36.15 -3.96
C ASP A 62 -3.77 35.53 -5.22
N LYS A 63 -4.38 34.44 -5.72
CA LYS A 63 -4.03 33.71 -6.95
C LYS A 63 -2.64 33.09 -6.93
N LYS A 64 -2.04 32.88 -5.76
CA LYS A 64 -0.80 32.10 -5.64
C LYS A 64 -1.15 30.63 -5.49
N SER A 65 -0.49 29.79 -6.27
CA SER A 65 -0.68 28.34 -6.15
C SER A 65 -0.18 27.80 -4.81
N THR A 66 0.66 28.54 -4.07
CA THR A 66 1.30 28.09 -2.82
C THR A 66 0.49 28.38 -1.56
N THR A 67 -0.72 28.92 -1.68
CA THR A 67 -1.59 29.27 -0.55
C THR A 67 -2.99 28.78 -0.87
N SER A 68 -3.66 28.15 0.11
CA SER A 68 -5.07 27.81 -0.04
C SER A 68 -5.95 29.05 0.19
N GLU A 69 -7.00 29.18 -0.62
CA GLU A 69 -8.07 30.16 -0.44
C GLU A 69 -9.23 29.60 0.38
N GLY A 70 -9.12 28.33 0.80
CA GLY A 70 -10.06 27.61 1.65
C GLY A 70 -9.68 27.66 3.13
N LEU A 71 -10.66 27.69 4.03
CA LEU A 71 -10.44 27.60 5.48
C LEU A 71 -11.55 26.78 6.14
N TYR A 72 -11.17 25.81 6.96
CA TYR A 72 -12.12 25.06 7.78
C TYR A 72 -12.40 25.81 9.09
N VAL A 73 -13.68 26.02 9.39
CA VAL A 73 -14.15 26.61 10.65
C VAL A 73 -14.73 25.51 11.52
N PHE A 74 -13.98 25.13 12.56
CA PHE A 74 -14.37 24.09 13.50
C PHE A 74 -15.30 24.66 14.58
N GLY A 75 -16.53 24.13 14.64
CA GLY A 75 -17.52 24.51 15.63
C GLY A 75 -18.95 24.15 15.22
N SER A 76 -19.47 23.03 15.72
CA SER A 76 -20.82 22.55 15.36
C SER A 76 -21.94 23.55 15.63
N ARG A 77 -21.84 24.37 16.68
CA ARG A 77 -22.83 25.41 17.00
C ARG A 77 -22.90 26.52 15.94
N ALA A 78 -21.82 26.78 15.24
CA ALA A 78 -21.76 27.84 14.23
C ALA A 78 -22.40 27.40 12.89
N THR A 79 -22.53 26.09 12.65
CA THR A 79 -23.12 25.53 11.42
C THR A 79 -24.58 25.97 11.22
N SER A 80 -25.34 26.17 12.30
CA SER A 80 -26.74 26.63 12.23
C SER A 80 -26.89 28.14 12.04
N LEU A 81 -25.79 28.89 12.02
CA LEU A 81 -25.77 30.35 11.85
C LEU A 81 -25.49 30.79 10.42
N VAL A 82 -25.19 29.84 9.52
CA VAL A 82 -24.77 30.10 8.15
C VAL A 82 -25.44 29.15 7.18
N ALA A 83 -25.53 29.54 5.91
CA ALA A 83 -25.95 28.70 4.80
C ALA A 83 -24.89 28.68 3.69
N VAL A 84 -24.85 27.61 2.91
CA VAL A 84 -24.02 27.56 1.68
C VAL A 84 -24.43 28.72 0.76
N GLY A 85 -23.43 29.46 0.26
CA GLY A 85 -23.65 30.68 -0.53
C GLY A 85 -23.70 31.98 0.27
N ASP A 86 -23.62 31.92 1.60
CA ASP A 86 -23.45 33.11 2.43
C ASP A 86 -22.02 33.65 2.35
N ILE A 87 -21.87 34.97 2.29
CA ILE A 87 -20.60 35.65 2.58
C ILE A 87 -20.68 36.11 4.03
N VAL A 88 -19.77 35.62 4.87
CA VAL A 88 -19.75 35.89 6.30
C VAL A 88 -18.47 36.59 6.73
N THR A 89 -18.54 37.34 7.82
CA THR A 89 -17.36 37.73 8.60
C THR A 89 -17.41 37.05 9.95
N LEU A 90 -16.26 36.64 10.48
CA LEU A 90 -16.15 36.04 11.81
C LEU A 90 -14.76 36.28 12.42
N ASP A 91 -14.70 36.09 13.74
CA ASP A 91 -13.45 36.02 14.49
C ASP A 91 -13.23 34.58 14.96
N GLY A 92 -11.97 34.25 15.27
CA GLY A 92 -11.66 32.94 15.85
C GLY A 92 -10.18 32.78 16.21
N LEU A 93 -9.85 31.60 16.71
CA LEU A 93 -8.49 31.20 17.09
C LEU A 93 -7.96 30.20 16.07
N VAL A 94 -6.87 30.55 15.39
CA VAL A 94 -6.22 29.64 14.44
C VAL A 94 -5.46 28.56 15.21
N LYS A 95 -5.65 27.31 14.81
CA LYS A 95 -5.02 26.13 15.40
C LYS A 95 -4.52 25.18 14.33
N GLU A 96 -3.41 24.53 14.65
CA GLU A 96 -2.92 23.37 13.92
C GLU A 96 -3.41 22.10 14.64
N TYR A 97 -4.29 21.36 13.98
CA TYR A 97 -4.90 20.14 14.51
C TYR A 97 -4.31 18.88 13.89
N ARG A 98 -4.06 17.85 14.72
CA ARG A 98 -3.78 16.48 14.26
C ARG A 98 -4.16 15.48 15.34
N SER A 99 -4.54 14.27 14.95
CA SER A 99 -4.92 13.18 15.87
C SER A 99 -3.78 12.21 16.21
N SER A 100 -2.67 12.27 15.49
CA SER A 100 -1.44 11.49 15.74
C SER A 100 -0.20 12.35 15.47
N ALA A 101 0.91 12.03 16.13
CA ALA A 101 2.19 12.71 15.91
C ALA A 101 2.81 12.41 14.53
N ASP A 102 2.36 11.35 13.86
CA ASP A 102 2.86 10.97 12.53
C ASP A 102 2.04 11.58 11.40
N TYR A 103 0.96 12.29 11.71
CA TYR A 103 0.11 12.94 10.72
C TYR A 103 0.54 14.40 10.50
N LEU A 104 0.31 14.87 9.28
CA LEU A 104 0.34 16.30 8.97
C LEU A 104 -0.74 17.04 9.75
N TYR A 105 -0.52 18.34 9.92
CA TYR A 105 -1.48 19.20 10.59
C TYR A 105 -2.55 19.70 9.61
N LEU A 106 -3.73 19.96 10.15
CA LEU A 106 -4.78 20.73 9.52
C LEU A 106 -4.83 22.11 10.17
N THR A 107 -4.65 23.17 9.38
CA THR A 107 -4.97 24.53 9.82
C THR A 107 -6.50 24.69 9.92
N GLU A 108 -6.98 25.03 11.11
CA GLU A 108 -8.40 25.26 11.37
C GLU A 108 -8.64 26.55 12.17
N LEU A 109 -9.79 27.18 11.95
CA LEU A 109 -10.29 28.27 12.78
C LEU A 109 -11.25 27.72 13.83
N THR A 110 -10.83 27.80 15.09
CA THR A 110 -11.58 27.30 16.26
C THR A 110 -12.25 28.43 17.03
N LEU A 111 -13.19 28.08 17.91
CA LEU A 111 -13.92 29.04 18.76
C LEU A 111 -14.54 30.21 17.95
N PRO A 112 -15.27 29.93 16.85
CA PRO A 112 -15.79 30.99 16.00
C PRO A 112 -16.79 31.86 16.76
N VAL A 113 -16.61 33.17 16.69
CA VAL A 113 -17.48 34.19 17.31
C VAL A 113 -17.71 35.36 16.35
N ASN A 114 -18.65 36.24 16.69
CA ASN A 114 -18.97 37.44 15.88
C ASN A 114 -19.32 37.10 14.41
N ILE A 115 -19.98 35.97 14.18
CA ILE A 115 -20.40 35.54 12.85
C ILE A 115 -21.50 36.48 12.35
N VAL A 116 -21.26 37.15 11.24
CA VAL A 116 -22.21 38.06 10.59
C VAL A 116 -22.34 37.72 9.11
N VAL A 117 -23.54 37.35 8.68
CA VAL A 117 -23.87 37.19 7.25
C VAL A 117 -23.96 38.58 6.59
N LYS A 118 -23.06 38.85 5.64
CA LYS A 118 -23.02 40.10 4.87
C LYS A 118 -23.92 40.04 3.64
N SER A 119 -24.03 38.88 3.01
CA SER A 119 -24.93 38.61 1.89
C SER A 119 -25.20 37.12 1.75
N SER A 120 -26.29 36.75 1.09
CA SER A 120 -26.71 35.36 0.88
C SER A 120 -26.99 35.08 -0.60
N GLY A 121 -27.02 33.80 -0.96
CA GLY A 121 -27.38 33.35 -2.32
C GLY A 121 -26.27 33.56 -3.36
N THR A 122 -25.02 33.73 -2.92
CA THR A 122 -23.87 33.78 -3.82
C THR A 122 -23.67 32.40 -4.46
N ALA A 123 -23.49 32.35 -5.78
CA ALA A 123 -23.22 31.09 -6.46
C ALA A 123 -21.88 30.49 -6.00
N VAL A 124 -21.92 29.25 -5.54
CA VAL A 124 -20.72 28.48 -5.17
C VAL A 124 -20.32 27.63 -6.37
N LYS A 125 -19.17 27.93 -6.98
CA LYS A 125 -18.61 27.17 -8.11
C LYS A 125 -17.38 26.38 -7.63
N PRO A 126 -17.32 25.05 -7.76
CA PRO A 126 -16.11 24.29 -7.44
C PRO A 126 -14.97 24.59 -8.42
N LEU A 127 -13.72 24.40 -7.98
CA LEU A 127 -12.55 24.41 -8.85
C LEU A 127 -12.37 23.03 -9.47
N VAL A 128 -12.23 22.94 -10.79
CA VAL A 128 -11.94 21.66 -11.45
C VAL A 128 -10.45 21.36 -11.33
N ILE A 129 -10.08 20.24 -10.70
CA ILE A 129 -8.68 19.84 -10.52
C ILE A 129 -8.01 19.64 -11.88
N GLY A 130 -6.80 20.21 -12.05
CA GLY A 130 -6.02 20.14 -13.29
C GLY A 130 -6.48 21.07 -14.41
N VAL A 131 -7.61 21.77 -14.23
CA VAL A 131 -8.15 22.78 -15.15
C VAL A 131 -8.10 24.17 -14.51
N ASP A 132 -8.76 24.34 -13.37
CA ASP A 132 -8.76 25.57 -12.58
C ASP A 132 -7.60 25.59 -11.55
N THR A 133 -6.98 24.44 -11.29
CA THR A 133 -5.80 24.27 -10.43
C THR A 133 -4.59 23.81 -11.24
N PRO A 134 -3.36 23.82 -10.68
CA PRO A 134 -2.28 23.01 -11.22
C PRO A 134 -2.68 21.53 -11.40
N LYS A 135 -1.94 20.81 -12.23
CA LYS A 135 -2.10 19.36 -12.35
C LYS A 135 -1.41 18.68 -11.17
N PRO A 136 -2.02 17.64 -10.57
CA PRO A 136 -1.35 16.86 -9.53
C PRO A 136 0.03 16.36 -10.02
N PRO A 137 1.10 16.56 -9.24
CA PRO A 137 2.39 15.94 -9.51
C PRO A 137 2.29 14.42 -9.42
N THR A 138 3.01 13.71 -10.30
CA THR A 138 2.82 12.26 -10.51
C THR A 138 4.00 11.40 -10.03
N LYS A 139 4.89 11.93 -9.17
CA LYS A 139 6.08 11.17 -8.73
C LYS A 139 6.51 11.49 -7.31
N GLN A 140 6.90 12.73 -7.06
CA GLN A 140 7.48 13.12 -5.79
C GLN A 140 6.43 13.64 -4.82
N TYR A 141 6.50 13.22 -3.56
CA TYR A 141 5.58 13.65 -2.50
C TYR A 141 6.05 14.91 -1.79
N SER A 142 7.35 15.00 -1.49
CA SER A 142 7.97 16.14 -0.81
C SER A 142 9.41 16.33 -1.23
N LYS A 143 9.90 17.58 -1.18
CA LYS A 143 11.34 17.86 -1.33
C LYS A 143 12.20 17.19 -0.27
N LEU A 144 11.62 16.87 0.88
CA LEU A 144 12.31 16.24 2.01
C LEU A 144 12.57 14.75 1.78
N ASP A 145 11.98 14.15 0.75
CA ASP A 145 12.29 12.78 0.35
C ASP A 145 13.62 12.66 -0.40
N GLY A 146 14.27 13.78 -0.73
CA GLY A 146 15.51 13.77 -1.51
C GLY A 146 15.35 13.20 -2.93
N GLY A 147 14.11 13.10 -3.42
CA GLY A 147 13.77 12.53 -4.72
C GLY A 147 13.45 11.03 -4.69
N ASP A 148 13.46 10.39 -3.53
CA ASP A 148 13.16 8.96 -3.37
C ASP A 148 12.29 8.72 -2.13
N ILE A 149 11.02 8.39 -2.37
CA ILE A 149 10.01 8.13 -1.33
C ILE A 149 10.34 6.90 -0.48
N PHE A 150 11.19 6.00 -0.97
CA PHE A 150 11.55 4.76 -0.27
C PHE A 150 12.94 4.80 0.37
N ALA A 151 13.64 5.94 0.28
CA ALA A 151 15.00 6.06 0.77
C ALA A 151 15.10 5.79 2.28
N VAL A 152 16.21 5.15 2.65
CA VAL A 152 16.64 4.99 4.05
C VAL A 152 17.88 5.87 4.32
N PRO A 153 18.12 6.29 5.58
CA PRO A 153 17.26 6.09 6.75
C PRO A 153 15.91 6.81 6.60
N ASN A 154 14.82 6.14 6.97
CA ASN A 154 13.50 6.76 7.00
C ASN A 154 13.44 7.80 8.13
N GLU A 155 12.42 8.67 8.13
CA GLU A 155 12.25 9.72 9.14
C GLU A 155 13.52 10.58 9.33
N ALA A 156 14.28 10.80 8.25
CA ALA A 156 15.42 11.69 8.28
C ALA A 156 15.00 13.15 8.58
N TYR A 157 13.77 13.51 8.18
CA TYR A 157 13.14 14.80 8.40
C TYR A 157 11.69 14.65 8.85
N ARG A 158 11.11 15.73 9.35
CA ARG A 158 9.66 15.87 9.59
C ARG A 158 9.16 17.17 8.97
N ILE A 159 8.06 17.10 8.21
CA ILE A 159 7.46 18.28 7.57
C ILE A 159 7.10 19.34 8.60
N SER A 160 6.56 18.94 9.76
CA SER A 160 6.17 19.83 10.86
C SER A 160 7.35 20.51 11.56
N VAL A 161 8.57 19.99 11.41
CA VAL A 161 9.80 20.59 11.97
C VAL A 161 10.44 21.51 10.95
N GLU A 162 10.63 21.03 9.72
CA GLU A 162 11.27 21.80 8.65
C GLU A 162 10.37 22.91 8.10
N ASN A 163 9.05 22.72 8.19
CA ASN A 163 7.98 23.58 7.68
C ASN A 163 8.31 24.18 6.31
N PRO A 164 8.56 23.35 5.27
CA PRO A 164 9.05 23.85 4.01
C PRO A 164 8.01 24.72 3.29
N LYS A 165 8.47 25.71 2.51
CA LYS A 165 7.61 26.38 1.53
C LYS A 165 7.06 25.39 0.51
N LEU A 166 5.77 25.51 0.24
CA LEU A 166 5.07 24.67 -0.72
C LEU A 166 5.56 24.91 -2.15
N GLN A 167 5.71 23.83 -2.91
CA GLN A 167 5.95 23.80 -4.36
C GLN A 167 4.94 22.87 -5.05
N PRO A 168 3.66 23.29 -5.18
CA PRO A 168 2.53 22.47 -5.65
C PRO A 168 2.65 21.93 -7.07
N ASN A 169 3.49 22.52 -7.90
CA ASN A 169 3.74 22.04 -9.26
C ASN A 169 4.73 20.86 -9.32
N THR A 170 5.38 20.54 -8.19
CA THR A 170 6.48 19.58 -8.13
C THR A 170 6.17 18.43 -7.18
N TYR A 171 5.54 18.70 -6.04
CA TYR A 171 5.37 17.74 -4.95
C TYR A 171 3.89 17.51 -4.63
N GLY A 172 3.48 16.25 -4.54
CA GLY A 172 2.09 15.85 -4.29
C GLY A 172 1.53 16.35 -2.96
N LEU A 173 2.30 16.28 -1.87
CA LEU A 173 1.83 16.79 -0.58
C LEU A 173 1.64 18.30 -0.63
N ASP A 174 2.58 19.02 -1.25
CA ASP A 174 2.47 20.46 -1.41
C ASP A 174 1.25 20.85 -2.27
N PHE A 175 0.94 20.03 -3.29
CA PHE A 175 -0.25 20.19 -4.12
C PHE A 175 -1.54 20.07 -3.30
N TRP A 176 -1.71 18.97 -2.58
CA TRP A 176 -2.92 18.75 -1.78
C TRP A 176 -3.03 19.75 -0.63
N GLU A 177 -1.92 20.11 0.03
CA GLU A 177 -1.87 21.15 1.06
C GLU A 177 -2.37 22.49 0.53
N SER A 178 -1.93 22.88 -0.66
CA SER A 178 -2.34 24.15 -1.29
C SER A 178 -3.83 24.25 -1.62
N LEU A 179 -4.57 23.13 -1.54
CA LEU A 179 -6.00 23.07 -1.79
C LEU A 179 -6.81 22.79 -0.52
N VAL A 180 -6.20 22.58 0.66
CA VAL A 180 -6.94 22.25 1.88
C VAL A 180 -8.02 23.30 2.17
N GLY A 181 -9.25 22.84 2.36
CA GLY A 181 -10.43 23.66 2.61
C GLY A 181 -11.16 24.15 1.34
N GLU A 182 -10.59 23.95 0.15
CA GLU A 182 -11.23 24.34 -1.11
C GLU A 182 -12.33 23.37 -1.54
N LEU A 183 -13.38 23.93 -2.16
CA LEU A 183 -14.40 23.14 -2.85
C LEU A 183 -13.94 22.85 -4.28
N VAL A 184 -13.74 21.57 -4.60
CA VAL A 184 -13.17 21.08 -5.85
C VAL A 184 -14.07 20.06 -6.54
N THR A 185 -13.83 19.87 -7.83
CA THR A 185 -14.41 18.77 -8.63
C THR A 185 -13.27 17.94 -9.24
N ILE A 186 -13.30 16.64 -8.99
CA ILE A 186 -12.59 15.64 -9.80
C ILE A 186 -13.48 15.35 -11.00
N LYS A 187 -12.92 15.53 -12.20
CA LYS A 187 -13.57 15.14 -13.45
C LYS A 187 -13.29 13.68 -13.78
N ASP A 188 -14.30 12.97 -14.24
CA ASP A 188 -14.23 11.60 -14.75
C ASP A 188 -13.40 10.67 -13.83
N ALA A 189 -13.86 10.53 -12.57
CA ALA A 189 -13.15 9.80 -11.53
C ALA A 189 -13.22 8.28 -11.74
N TYR A 190 -12.10 7.61 -11.47
CA TYR A 190 -12.00 6.15 -11.42
C TYR A 190 -11.54 5.71 -10.04
N ALA A 191 -12.19 4.70 -9.49
CA ALA A 191 -11.72 3.99 -8.31
C ALA A 191 -10.40 3.26 -8.65
N ILE A 192 -9.37 3.47 -7.84
CA ILE A 192 -8.08 2.79 -7.97
C ILE A 192 -7.80 1.86 -6.78
N SER A 193 -8.73 1.80 -5.83
CA SER A 193 -8.74 0.86 -4.71
C SER A 193 -10.15 0.33 -4.46
N ARG A 194 -10.27 -0.60 -3.52
CA ARG A 194 -11.54 -0.97 -2.88
C ARG A 194 -11.81 -0.09 -1.65
N PRO A 195 -13.08 0.11 -1.22
CA PRO A 195 -13.42 0.92 -0.06
C PRO A 195 -12.97 0.30 1.26
N ASN A 196 -12.35 1.06 2.15
CA ASN A 196 -12.06 0.56 3.49
C ASN A 196 -13.35 0.40 4.34
N SER A 197 -13.21 -0.03 5.60
CA SER A 197 -14.36 -0.23 6.51
C SER A 197 -15.20 1.02 6.82
N PHE A 198 -14.78 2.20 6.37
CA PHE A 198 -15.51 3.46 6.50
C PHE A 198 -16.16 3.91 5.18
N GLY A 199 -16.02 3.13 4.10
CA GLY A 199 -16.46 3.49 2.76
C GLY A 199 -15.56 4.53 2.09
N ASP A 200 -14.32 4.73 2.59
CA ASP A 200 -13.35 5.61 1.95
C ASP A 200 -12.67 4.86 0.80
N VAL A 201 -12.58 5.48 -0.39
CA VAL A 201 -12.04 4.86 -1.61
C VAL A 201 -11.02 5.77 -2.29
N TRP A 202 -9.89 5.22 -2.74
CA TRP A 202 -8.90 5.99 -3.50
C TRP A 202 -9.33 6.15 -4.95
N VAL A 203 -9.13 7.35 -5.49
CA VAL A 203 -9.48 7.69 -6.87
C VAL A 203 -8.39 8.46 -7.59
N ARG A 204 -8.45 8.41 -8.92
CA ARG A 204 -7.84 9.38 -9.83
C ARG A 204 -8.93 10.06 -10.67
N GLY A 205 -8.66 11.25 -11.20
CA GLY A 205 -9.51 11.89 -12.21
C GLY A 205 -8.88 11.92 -13.59
N ASP A 206 -9.46 12.73 -14.48
CA ASP A 206 -8.94 13.04 -15.83
C ASP A 206 -7.74 14.00 -15.76
N TRP A 207 -6.66 13.54 -15.16
CA TRP A 207 -5.34 14.15 -15.23
C TRP A 207 -4.30 13.12 -15.66
N LYS A 208 -3.11 13.61 -15.98
CA LYS A 208 -1.98 12.73 -16.28
C LYS A 208 -1.62 11.94 -15.03
N VAL A 209 -1.49 10.63 -15.18
CA VAL A 209 -1.02 9.71 -14.14
C VAL A 209 0.20 8.93 -14.62
N THR A 210 0.97 8.37 -13.70
CA THR A 210 1.97 7.32 -13.95
C THR A 210 1.44 5.98 -13.43
N GLY A 211 2.08 4.86 -13.79
CA GLY A 211 1.69 3.55 -13.24
C GLY A 211 0.36 2.97 -13.75
N LEU A 212 -0.37 3.63 -14.66
CA LEU A 212 -1.68 3.15 -15.12
C LEU A 212 -1.58 1.75 -15.73
N ASN A 213 -2.17 0.77 -15.04
CA ASN A 213 -2.21 -0.62 -15.46
C ASN A 213 -3.46 -0.92 -16.31
N GLY A 214 -3.50 -2.11 -16.91
CA GLY A 214 -4.58 -2.56 -17.78
C GLY A 214 -5.98 -2.55 -17.13
N HIS A 215 -6.05 -2.43 -15.81
CA HIS A 215 -7.27 -2.52 -15.01
C HIS A 215 -7.70 -1.17 -14.44
N GLY A 216 -6.98 -0.11 -14.76
CA GLY A 216 -7.35 1.26 -14.39
C GLY A 216 -6.81 1.71 -13.03
N GLY A 217 -6.13 0.82 -12.30
CA GLY A 217 -5.37 1.14 -11.08
C GLY A 217 -3.99 1.73 -11.39
N LEU A 218 -3.29 2.16 -10.33
CA LEU A 218 -1.98 2.80 -10.44
C LEU A 218 -0.93 1.92 -9.74
N THR A 219 -0.08 1.30 -10.55
CA THR A 219 1.02 0.44 -10.09
C THR A 219 2.16 1.29 -9.59
N MET A 220 2.65 0.97 -8.39
CA MET A 220 3.81 1.60 -7.78
C MET A 220 5.06 1.33 -8.64
N LEU A 221 5.84 2.37 -8.90
CA LEU A 221 7.06 2.30 -9.72
C LEU A 221 8.30 2.75 -8.94
N ASP A 222 9.46 2.68 -9.56
CA ASP A 222 10.70 3.20 -8.97
C ASP A 222 10.57 4.67 -8.58
N ARG A 223 10.72 4.92 -7.26
CA ARG A 223 10.59 6.23 -6.60
C ARG A 223 9.24 6.93 -6.82
N ASP A 224 8.20 6.18 -7.15
CA ASP A 224 6.88 6.71 -7.47
C ASP A 224 5.81 5.85 -6.81
N ALA A 225 5.09 6.45 -5.86
CA ALA A 225 4.04 5.80 -5.08
C ALA A 225 2.72 6.56 -5.18
N THR A 226 2.40 7.06 -6.38
CA THR A 226 1.08 7.59 -6.74
C THR A 226 0.64 8.86 -5.98
N PRO A 227 1.46 9.92 -5.89
CA PRO A 227 1.07 11.18 -5.22
C PRO A 227 -0.12 11.91 -5.84
N GLU A 228 -0.47 11.59 -7.08
CA GLU A 228 -1.60 12.17 -7.82
C GLU A 228 -2.96 11.60 -7.43
N ALA A 229 -3.00 10.52 -6.63
CA ALA A 229 -4.22 9.92 -6.14
C ALA A 229 -4.75 10.66 -4.90
N ILE A 230 -6.06 10.53 -4.67
CA ILE A 230 -6.72 11.13 -3.51
C ILE A 230 -7.82 10.21 -2.99
N ILE A 231 -7.95 10.13 -1.67
CA ILE A 231 -9.02 9.34 -1.05
C ILE A 231 -10.31 10.16 -0.96
N ILE A 232 -11.42 9.54 -1.32
CA ILE A 232 -12.77 10.07 -1.12
C ILE A 232 -13.24 9.62 0.25
N GLY A 233 -13.49 10.58 1.13
CA GLY A 233 -13.96 10.33 2.49
C GLY A 233 -15.48 10.26 2.61
N SER A 234 -15.95 10.33 3.84
CA SER A 234 -17.38 10.36 4.16
C SER A 234 -18.09 11.60 3.58
N PRO A 235 -19.30 11.45 3.00
CA PRO A 235 -20.10 12.56 2.50
C PRO A 235 -20.47 13.60 3.55
N VAL A 236 -20.40 14.88 3.16
CA VAL A 236 -20.69 16.03 4.04
C VAL A 236 -22.17 16.09 4.43
N ASP A 237 -23.09 15.63 3.56
CA ASP A 237 -24.54 15.57 3.82
C ASP A 237 -24.96 14.42 4.75
N GLY A 238 -24.02 13.55 5.16
CA GLY A 238 -24.27 12.39 6.01
C GLY A 238 -24.84 11.17 5.29
N SER A 239 -24.92 11.19 3.95
CA SER A 239 -25.15 9.97 3.18
C SER A 239 -23.93 9.02 3.25
N THR A 240 -24.09 7.78 2.80
CA THR A 240 -23.06 6.73 2.88
C THR A 240 -22.57 6.36 1.48
N ASN A 241 -21.25 6.25 1.32
CA ASN A 241 -20.64 5.74 0.08
C ASN A 241 -20.91 4.23 -0.07
N PRO A 242 -20.89 3.69 -1.31
CA PRO A 242 -20.93 2.25 -1.54
C PRO A 242 -19.72 1.54 -0.90
N ASP A 243 -19.93 0.32 -0.43
CA ASP A 243 -18.92 -0.58 0.13
C ASP A 243 -18.49 -1.68 -0.85
N ASP A 244 -19.12 -1.75 -2.02
CA ASP A 244 -18.94 -2.81 -3.02
C ASP A 244 -18.20 -2.37 -4.30
N SER A 245 -17.76 -1.10 -4.38
CA SER A 245 -16.93 -0.65 -5.50
C SER A 245 -15.57 -1.35 -5.52
N LYS A 246 -14.94 -1.42 -6.69
CA LYS A 246 -13.64 -2.07 -6.88
C LYS A 246 -12.76 -1.31 -7.85
N LEU A 247 -11.51 -1.77 -7.94
CA LEU A 247 -10.49 -1.20 -8.81
C LEU A 247 -10.99 -1.12 -10.25
N GLY A 248 -10.83 0.05 -10.86
CA GLY A 248 -11.24 0.34 -12.22
C GLY A 248 -12.69 0.80 -12.40
N ASP A 249 -13.54 0.74 -11.35
CA ASP A 249 -14.91 1.26 -11.45
C ASP A 249 -14.90 2.75 -11.78
N TYR A 250 -15.78 3.17 -12.70
CA TYR A 250 -15.97 4.57 -13.05
C TYR A 250 -17.02 5.20 -12.13
N LEU A 251 -16.67 6.32 -11.51
CA LEU A 251 -17.49 7.01 -10.50
C LEU A 251 -18.09 8.34 -10.98
N GLY A 252 -17.75 8.78 -12.20
CA GLY A 252 -18.21 10.07 -12.72
C GLY A 252 -17.54 11.28 -12.05
N ASP A 253 -18.20 12.42 -12.07
CA ASP A 253 -17.71 13.64 -11.43
C ASP A 253 -17.90 13.60 -9.92
N ILE A 254 -16.84 13.85 -9.15
CA ILE A 254 -16.92 13.93 -7.68
C ILE A 254 -16.64 15.36 -7.24
N THR A 255 -17.62 15.99 -6.58
CA THR A 255 -17.47 17.33 -6.03
C THR A 255 -17.47 17.28 -4.51
N GLY A 256 -16.49 17.93 -3.89
CA GLY A 256 -16.30 17.90 -2.44
C GLY A 256 -15.28 18.91 -1.94
N VAL A 257 -15.08 18.94 -0.63
CA VAL A 257 -14.09 19.80 0.02
C VAL A 257 -12.80 19.04 0.30
N VAL A 258 -11.66 19.61 -0.06
CA VAL A 258 -10.35 19.05 0.30
C VAL A 258 -10.14 19.20 1.80
N TYR A 259 -9.66 18.15 2.45
CA TYR A 259 -9.49 18.06 3.89
C TYR A 259 -8.24 17.23 4.23
N ASN A 260 -7.72 17.38 5.45
CA ASN A 260 -6.66 16.53 5.97
C ASN A 260 -7.16 15.84 7.24
N ALA A 261 -7.17 14.50 7.23
CA ALA A 261 -7.55 13.72 8.39
C ALA A 261 -7.02 12.29 8.31
N PHE A 262 -6.84 11.68 9.49
CA PHE A 262 -6.41 10.28 9.65
C PHE A 262 -5.14 9.94 8.86
N GLY A 263 -4.22 10.89 8.73
CA GLY A 263 -2.93 10.70 8.07
C GLY A 263 -2.94 10.84 6.55
N PHE A 264 -4.05 11.27 5.95
CA PHE A 264 -4.19 11.45 4.50
C PHE A 264 -4.92 12.74 4.15
N TYR A 265 -4.51 13.34 3.04
CA TYR A 265 -5.35 14.29 2.31
C TYR A 265 -6.53 13.53 1.72
N ARG A 266 -7.70 14.15 1.74
CA ARG A 266 -8.94 13.54 1.26
C ARG A 266 -9.88 14.58 0.70
N ILE A 267 -10.84 14.14 -0.11
CA ILE A 267 -12.00 14.96 -0.49
C ILE A 267 -13.21 14.41 0.24
N LEU A 268 -13.88 15.26 1.02
CA LEU A 268 -15.19 14.94 1.58
C LEU A 268 -16.25 15.31 0.53
N PRO A 269 -16.87 14.33 -0.15
CA PRO A 269 -17.81 14.62 -1.22
C PRO A 269 -19.06 15.29 -0.64
N LEU A 270 -19.71 16.17 -1.41
CA LEU A 270 -20.92 16.85 -0.92
C LEU A 270 -22.07 15.87 -0.67
N THR A 271 -22.13 14.82 -1.49
CA THR A 271 -23.08 13.70 -1.41
C THR A 271 -22.36 12.39 -1.67
N SER A 272 -22.96 11.26 -1.30
CA SER A 272 -22.45 9.92 -1.62
C SER A 272 -22.05 9.78 -3.09
N VAL A 273 -20.89 9.16 -3.31
CA VAL A 273 -20.44 8.73 -4.64
C VAL A 273 -21.22 7.50 -5.09
N LYS A 274 -21.17 7.20 -6.39
CA LYS A 274 -21.83 6.03 -6.97
C LYS A 274 -20.95 5.44 -8.06
N VAL A 275 -21.02 4.13 -8.24
CA VAL A 275 -20.47 3.48 -9.43
C VAL A 275 -21.41 3.75 -10.59
N GLU A 276 -20.95 4.51 -11.58
CA GLU A 276 -21.69 4.79 -12.81
C GLU A 276 -21.49 3.65 -13.82
N GLU A 277 -20.25 3.18 -13.98
CA GLU A 277 -19.92 2.04 -14.84
C GLU A 277 -18.97 1.08 -14.11
N PRO A 278 -19.39 -0.16 -13.82
CA PRO A 278 -18.55 -1.12 -13.14
C PRO A 278 -17.47 -1.69 -14.08
N SER A 279 -16.25 -1.86 -13.56
CA SER A 279 -15.19 -2.62 -14.22
C SER A 279 -15.48 -4.13 -14.15
N SER A 280 -14.84 -4.90 -15.04
CA SER A 280 -14.83 -6.36 -14.92
C SER A 280 -13.72 -6.79 -13.96
N ALA A 281 -14.06 -7.66 -13.01
CA ALA A 281 -13.10 -8.32 -12.14
C ALA A 281 -12.81 -9.78 -12.59
N GLU A 282 -13.21 -10.14 -13.82
CA GLU A 282 -12.91 -11.47 -14.36
C GLU A 282 -11.48 -11.53 -14.88
N PHE A 283 -10.70 -12.47 -14.35
CA PHE A 283 -9.36 -12.78 -14.84
C PHE A 283 -9.30 -14.17 -15.49
N PRO A 284 -8.73 -14.32 -16.69
CA PRO A 284 -8.65 -15.62 -17.37
C PRO A 284 -7.70 -16.60 -16.67
N ALA A 285 -7.87 -17.90 -16.89
CA ALA A 285 -6.87 -18.87 -16.44
C ALA A 285 -5.49 -18.61 -17.09
N VAL A 286 -4.42 -19.07 -16.46
CA VAL A 286 -3.04 -18.89 -16.93
C VAL A 286 -2.89 -19.38 -18.38
N GLY A 287 -2.19 -18.61 -19.22
CA GLY A 287 -2.05 -18.83 -20.66
C GLY A 287 -1.20 -20.04 -21.07
N PHE A 288 -0.83 -20.91 -20.12
CA PHE A 288 0.00 -22.09 -20.37
C PHE A 288 -0.17 -23.16 -19.29
N THR A 289 0.07 -24.40 -19.68
CA THR A 289 0.00 -25.57 -18.77
C THR A 289 1.33 -26.30 -18.64
N SER A 290 1.40 -27.15 -17.62
CA SER A 290 2.45 -28.14 -17.44
C SER A 290 2.57 -29.06 -18.66
N LYS A 291 3.81 -29.51 -18.93
CA LYS A 291 4.11 -30.60 -19.87
C LYS A 291 4.38 -31.93 -19.16
N GLY A 292 4.23 -31.99 -17.84
CA GLY A 292 4.46 -33.17 -17.00
C GLY A 292 5.86 -33.78 -17.14
N SER A 293 6.86 -32.97 -17.51
CA SER A 293 8.25 -33.39 -17.74
C SER A 293 9.18 -32.19 -17.62
N CYS A 294 10.50 -32.44 -17.57
CA CYS A 294 11.51 -31.36 -17.48
C CYS A 294 11.32 -30.25 -18.53
N LYS A 295 10.68 -30.51 -19.68
CA LYS A 295 10.49 -29.54 -20.78
C LYS A 295 9.47 -28.44 -20.51
N GLY A 296 8.79 -28.48 -19.38
CA GLY A 296 7.72 -27.54 -19.05
C GLY A 296 7.11 -27.85 -17.70
N ILE A 297 7.87 -27.63 -16.63
CA ILE A 297 7.36 -27.70 -15.25
C ILE A 297 6.70 -26.37 -14.92
N THR A 298 5.46 -26.38 -14.43
CA THR A 298 4.77 -25.18 -13.93
C THR A 298 4.97 -25.01 -12.43
N ILE A 299 5.24 -23.78 -12.01
CA ILE A 299 5.50 -23.43 -10.62
C ILE A 299 4.67 -22.20 -10.29
N ALA A 300 3.89 -22.24 -9.21
CA ALA A 300 3.13 -21.10 -8.73
C ALA A 300 3.71 -20.54 -7.43
N ASP A 301 3.51 -19.26 -7.21
CA ASP A 301 3.69 -18.57 -5.94
C ASP A 301 2.32 -18.07 -5.46
N TYR A 302 1.95 -18.40 -4.23
CA TYR A 302 0.62 -18.10 -3.72
C TYR A 302 0.60 -17.97 -2.18
N ASN A 303 0.40 -16.75 -1.72
CA ASN A 303 0.01 -16.48 -0.34
C ASN A 303 -1.51 -16.77 -0.21
N ALA A 304 -1.89 -17.67 0.72
CA ALA A 304 -3.27 -18.14 0.86
C ALA A 304 -4.05 -17.49 2.03
N GLU A 305 -3.54 -16.41 2.60
CA GLU A 305 -4.15 -15.61 3.67
C GLU A 305 -4.66 -16.42 4.87
N ASN A 306 -3.81 -16.64 5.87
CA ASN A 306 -4.14 -17.33 7.13
C ASN A 306 -4.93 -18.65 6.95
N LEU A 307 -4.51 -19.49 6.01
CA LEU A 307 -5.22 -20.70 5.65
C LEU A 307 -5.15 -21.74 6.77
N ASN A 308 -6.31 -22.24 7.21
CA ASN A 308 -6.47 -23.34 8.15
C ASN A 308 -7.63 -24.26 7.70
N PRO A 309 -7.88 -25.43 8.33
CA PRO A 309 -8.89 -26.38 7.84
C PRO A 309 -10.33 -25.85 7.89
N ALA A 310 -10.60 -24.85 8.73
CA ALA A 310 -11.91 -24.24 8.91
C ALA A 310 -12.09 -22.90 8.16
N SER A 311 -11.08 -22.48 7.39
CA SER A 311 -11.13 -21.26 6.59
C SER A 311 -12.31 -21.28 5.61
N ALA A 312 -13.16 -20.25 5.66
CA ALA A 312 -14.30 -20.12 4.75
C ALA A 312 -13.88 -19.99 3.28
N HIS A 313 -12.69 -19.43 3.04
CA HIS A 313 -12.09 -19.25 1.71
C HIS A 313 -11.33 -20.47 1.20
N LEU A 314 -11.13 -21.54 1.99
CA LEU A 314 -10.41 -22.75 1.53
C LEU A 314 -10.97 -23.32 0.21
N PRO A 315 -12.30 -23.46 0.00
CA PRO A 315 -12.86 -23.90 -1.28
C PRO A 315 -12.54 -22.96 -2.45
N LEU A 316 -12.40 -21.66 -2.19
CA LEU A 316 -12.09 -20.65 -3.21
C LEU A 316 -10.59 -20.70 -3.58
N VAL A 317 -9.71 -20.94 -2.60
CA VAL A 317 -8.28 -21.22 -2.85
C VAL A 317 -8.12 -22.46 -3.73
N ILE A 318 -8.89 -23.53 -3.46
CA ILE A 318 -8.94 -24.74 -4.29
C ILE A 318 -9.40 -24.40 -5.71
N ASP A 319 -10.47 -23.63 -5.86
CA ASP A 319 -10.98 -23.19 -7.17
C ASP A 319 -9.93 -22.40 -7.97
N GLN A 320 -9.25 -21.43 -7.34
CA GLN A 320 -8.19 -20.68 -8.01
C GLN A 320 -7.05 -21.60 -8.46
N ILE A 321 -6.58 -22.52 -7.61
CA ILE A 321 -5.51 -23.47 -7.99
C ILE A 321 -5.91 -24.35 -9.18
N VAL A 322 -7.14 -24.86 -9.17
CA VAL A 322 -7.63 -25.79 -10.21
C VAL A 322 -7.96 -25.06 -11.50
N ASN A 323 -8.78 -24.01 -11.43
CA ASN A 323 -9.42 -23.39 -12.59
C ASN A 323 -8.67 -22.16 -13.10
N LYS A 324 -7.94 -21.43 -12.25
CA LYS A 324 -7.18 -20.24 -12.66
C LYS A 324 -5.69 -20.56 -12.86
N LEU A 325 -5.06 -21.28 -11.94
CA LEU A 325 -3.62 -21.65 -12.03
C LEU A 325 -3.38 -22.95 -12.81
N LEU A 326 -4.44 -23.69 -13.15
CA LEU A 326 -4.42 -24.92 -13.94
C LEU A 326 -3.54 -26.04 -13.35
N THR A 327 -3.64 -26.26 -12.03
CA THR A 327 -2.94 -27.32 -11.27
C THR A 327 -1.41 -27.33 -11.48
N PRO A 328 -0.68 -26.32 -10.96
CA PRO A 328 0.77 -26.21 -11.09
C PRO A 328 1.55 -27.42 -10.54
N ASP A 329 2.67 -27.81 -11.15
CA ASP A 329 3.46 -28.95 -10.68
C ASP A 329 4.09 -28.74 -9.28
N LEU A 330 4.36 -27.49 -8.93
CA LEU A 330 4.84 -27.05 -7.61
C LEU A 330 4.17 -25.73 -7.24
N ILE A 331 3.83 -25.55 -5.97
CA ILE A 331 3.28 -24.32 -5.42
C ILE A 331 4.14 -23.93 -4.22
N PHE A 332 4.71 -22.72 -4.27
CA PHE A 332 5.27 -22.01 -3.14
C PHE A 332 4.07 -21.43 -2.39
N LEU A 333 3.76 -21.99 -1.22
CA LEU A 333 2.58 -21.62 -0.45
C LEU A 333 3.01 -20.85 0.81
N GLN A 334 2.45 -19.67 1.03
CA GLN A 334 2.65 -18.87 2.26
C GLN A 334 1.35 -18.77 3.06
N GLU A 335 1.43 -18.16 4.25
CA GLU A 335 0.27 -17.93 5.13
C GLU A 335 -0.49 -19.22 5.55
N VAL A 336 0.22 -20.35 5.66
CA VAL A 336 -0.35 -21.61 6.15
C VAL A 336 -0.32 -21.64 7.67
N GLN A 337 -1.48 -21.75 8.31
CA GLN A 337 -1.62 -21.88 9.75
C GLN A 337 -1.63 -23.34 10.21
N ASP A 338 -1.36 -23.53 11.51
CA ASP A 338 -1.56 -24.82 12.15
C ASP A 338 -3.03 -25.29 12.12
N ASN A 339 -3.26 -26.54 12.52
CA ASN A 339 -4.55 -27.21 12.45
C ASN A 339 -5.67 -26.50 13.23
N THR A 340 -5.34 -25.54 14.10
CA THR A 340 -6.30 -24.84 14.95
C THR A 340 -6.40 -23.34 14.67
N GLY A 341 -5.77 -22.88 13.58
CA GLY A 341 -5.78 -21.49 13.14
C GLY A 341 -5.32 -20.55 14.24
N ALA A 342 -5.99 -19.40 14.42
CA ALA A 342 -5.61 -18.40 15.44
C ALA A 342 -5.69 -18.87 16.92
N THR A 343 -6.11 -20.11 17.20
CA THR A 343 -6.28 -20.61 18.58
C THR A 343 -4.93 -20.95 19.21
N ASN A 344 -4.46 -20.13 20.15
CA ASN A 344 -3.20 -20.39 20.86
C ASN A 344 -3.32 -21.52 21.92
N ASN A 345 -3.24 -22.78 21.48
CA ASN A 345 -3.36 -23.97 22.32
C ASN A 345 -2.12 -24.88 22.33
N GLY A 346 -1.04 -24.48 21.64
CA GLY A 346 0.23 -25.21 21.55
C GLY A 346 0.34 -26.24 20.43
N VAL A 347 -0.70 -26.41 19.61
CA VAL A 347 -0.59 -27.10 18.31
C VAL A 347 0.30 -26.28 17.38
N VAL A 348 1.15 -26.94 16.60
CA VAL A 348 2.02 -26.29 15.60
C VAL A 348 1.94 -26.94 14.22
N SER A 349 1.43 -28.17 14.15
CA SER A 349 1.31 -28.90 12.89
C SER A 349 0.17 -28.37 12.02
N ALA A 350 0.38 -28.33 10.70
CA ALA A 350 -0.61 -27.99 9.66
C ALA A 350 -0.88 -29.20 8.77
N ASN A 351 -0.59 -30.41 9.24
CA ASN A 351 -0.85 -31.60 8.45
C ASN A 351 -2.34 -31.69 8.07
N GLU A 352 -3.27 -31.27 8.94
CA GLU A 352 -4.70 -31.25 8.62
C GLU A 352 -5.04 -30.12 7.65
N THR A 353 -4.45 -28.92 7.82
CA THR A 353 -4.62 -27.79 6.88
C THR A 353 -4.19 -28.17 5.47
N LEU A 354 -2.98 -28.69 5.33
CA LEU A 354 -2.40 -29.05 4.03
C LEU A 354 -3.08 -30.28 3.43
N THR A 355 -3.53 -31.24 4.26
CA THR A 355 -4.33 -32.37 3.80
C THR A 355 -5.69 -31.92 3.27
N ALA A 356 -6.36 -30.99 3.95
CA ALA A 356 -7.65 -30.46 3.49
C ALA A 356 -7.51 -29.78 2.13
N LEU A 357 -6.47 -28.96 1.94
CA LEU A 357 -6.17 -28.33 0.65
C LEU A 357 -5.86 -29.36 -0.44
N ALA A 358 -4.95 -30.30 -0.19
CA ALA A 358 -4.56 -31.31 -1.16
C ALA A 358 -5.73 -32.22 -1.57
N THR A 359 -6.52 -32.67 -0.58
CA THR A 359 -7.72 -33.50 -0.81
C THR A 359 -8.75 -32.74 -1.63
N GLY A 360 -9.01 -31.47 -1.30
CA GLY A 360 -9.95 -30.65 -2.05
C GLY A 360 -9.54 -30.43 -3.51
N ILE A 361 -8.23 -30.24 -3.76
CA ILE A 361 -7.70 -30.16 -5.14
C ILE A 361 -7.90 -31.50 -5.87
N GLU A 362 -7.60 -32.63 -5.22
CA GLU A 362 -7.80 -33.96 -5.82
C GLU A 362 -9.27 -34.22 -6.13
N GLU A 363 -10.19 -33.91 -5.21
CA GLU A 363 -11.63 -34.07 -5.40
C GLU A 363 -12.15 -33.20 -6.56
N ALA A 364 -11.65 -31.97 -6.70
CA ALA A 364 -12.08 -31.03 -7.74
C ALA A 364 -11.47 -31.31 -9.12
N SER A 365 -10.25 -31.85 -9.20
CA SER A 365 -9.46 -31.95 -10.44
C SER A 365 -9.03 -33.36 -10.84
N GLY A 366 -9.05 -34.31 -9.90
CA GLY A 366 -8.44 -35.64 -10.03
C GLY A 366 -6.91 -35.63 -9.99
N VAL A 367 -6.27 -34.50 -9.65
CA VAL A 367 -4.82 -34.38 -9.54
C VAL A 367 -4.40 -34.51 -8.08
N GLU A 368 -3.60 -35.52 -7.77
CA GLU A 368 -3.03 -35.74 -6.43
C GLU A 368 -1.90 -34.73 -6.15
N TYR A 369 -1.94 -34.13 -4.96
CA TYR A 369 -0.87 -33.30 -4.43
C TYR A 369 -0.31 -33.92 -3.15
N ALA A 370 1.01 -33.90 -3.04
CA ALA A 370 1.72 -34.09 -1.79
C ALA A 370 2.21 -32.73 -1.27
N PHE A 371 2.58 -32.67 0.01
CA PHE A 371 3.08 -31.43 0.61
C PHE A 371 4.27 -31.69 1.53
N ILE A 372 5.06 -30.65 1.76
CA ILE A 372 6.12 -30.61 2.78
C ILE A 372 6.16 -29.24 3.47
N ASP A 373 6.42 -29.26 4.77
CA ASP A 373 6.68 -28.09 5.60
C ASP A 373 7.65 -28.46 6.74
N VAL A 374 7.96 -27.48 7.59
CA VAL A 374 8.65 -27.70 8.86
C VAL A 374 7.82 -27.03 9.94
N ASP A 375 7.32 -27.81 10.89
CA ASP A 375 6.59 -27.28 12.05
C ASP A 375 7.44 -26.23 12.79
N PRO A 376 6.93 -25.02 13.03
CA PRO A 376 7.68 -24.00 13.76
C PRO A 376 7.73 -24.32 15.26
N VAL A 377 8.56 -23.58 15.99
CA VAL A 377 8.47 -23.57 17.46
C VAL A 377 7.26 -22.73 17.86
N ASN A 378 6.41 -23.27 18.73
CA ASN A 378 5.17 -22.61 19.15
C ASN A 378 5.38 -21.14 19.52
N ASN A 379 4.64 -20.24 18.86
CA ASN A 379 4.65 -18.79 19.04
C ASN A 379 6.03 -18.12 18.83
N LYS A 380 6.91 -18.68 17.99
CA LYS A 380 8.22 -18.07 17.67
C LYS A 380 8.32 -17.46 16.28
N ASP A 381 7.36 -17.76 15.42
CA ASP A 381 7.28 -17.24 14.06
C ASP A 381 6.18 -16.15 14.01
N GLY A 382 6.35 -15.19 13.11
CA GLY A 382 5.44 -14.05 12.98
C GLY A 382 4.12 -14.38 12.28
N GLY A 383 3.26 -13.38 12.16
CA GLY A 383 1.93 -13.48 11.52
C GLY A 383 0.81 -13.40 12.54
N GLN A 384 -0.37 -13.92 12.23
CA GLN A 384 -1.49 -13.97 13.16
C GLN A 384 -1.09 -14.69 14.47
N PRO A 385 -1.24 -14.02 15.63
CA PRO A 385 -0.93 -14.62 16.92
C PRO A 385 -1.67 -15.94 17.14
N GLY A 386 -0.95 -16.95 17.63
CA GLY A 386 -1.48 -18.29 17.87
C GLY A 386 -1.51 -19.22 16.66
N GLY A 387 -1.42 -18.72 15.43
CA GLY A 387 -1.58 -19.52 14.21
C GLY A 387 -0.35 -20.27 13.73
N ASN A 388 0.82 -20.02 14.32
CA ASN A 388 2.09 -20.69 13.96
C ASN A 388 2.31 -20.74 12.44
N ILE A 389 2.14 -19.59 11.79
CA ILE A 389 2.16 -19.47 10.34
C ILE A 389 3.53 -19.87 9.79
N ARG A 390 3.52 -20.58 8.65
CA ARG A 390 4.73 -20.98 7.94
C ARG A 390 4.55 -20.98 6.42
N VAL A 391 5.67 -21.21 5.75
CA VAL A 391 5.71 -21.53 4.33
C VAL A 391 5.68 -23.04 4.12
N ALA A 392 5.09 -23.48 3.02
CA ALA A 392 5.02 -24.88 2.63
C ALA A 392 5.25 -25.03 1.12
N TYR A 393 5.48 -26.27 0.68
CA TYR A 393 5.35 -26.62 -0.73
C TYR A 393 4.20 -27.60 -0.91
N LEU A 394 3.32 -27.33 -1.86
CA LEU A 394 2.44 -28.35 -2.46
C LEU A 394 3.03 -28.76 -3.80
N TYR A 395 3.07 -30.05 -4.10
CA TYR A 395 3.66 -30.53 -5.35
C TYR A 395 2.94 -31.75 -5.89
N ARG A 396 3.02 -31.90 -7.21
CA ARG A 396 2.51 -33.05 -7.94
C ARG A 396 3.55 -34.17 -7.98
N PRO A 397 3.33 -35.31 -7.29
CA PRO A 397 4.30 -36.41 -7.24
C PRO A 397 4.46 -37.13 -8.59
N ASP A 398 3.54 -36.94 -9.54
CA ASP A 398 3.65 -37.46 -10.91
C ASP A 398 4.57 -36.61 -11.81
N ALA A 399 4.91 -35.38 -11.39
CA ALA A 399 5.71 -34.42 -12.14
C ALA A 399 7.12 -34.23 -11.56
N ILE A 400 7.23 -34.09 -10.23
CA ILE A 400 8.50 -33.86 -9.52
C ILE A 400 8.57 -34.69 -8.23
N LYS A 401 9.79 -34.89 -7.73
CA LYS A 401 10.04 -35.57 -6.44
C LYS A 401 11.24 -34.96 -5.73
N LEU A 402 11.24 -35.05 -4.40
CA LEU A 402 12.41 -34.67 -3.60
C LEU A 402 13.61 -35.58 -3.87
N VAL A 403 14.79 -35.00 -3.76
CA VAL A 403 16.08 -35.70 -3.83
C VAL A 403 16.55 -36.05 -2.42
N ASP A 404 17.01 -37.28 -2.17
CA ASP A 404 17.65 -37.68 -0.90
C ASP A 404 16.93 -37.19 0.36
N VAL A 405 15.64 -37.54 0.49
CA VAL A 405 14.74 -37.04 1.55
C VAL A 405 15.34 -37.24 2.95
N ASN A 406 15.60 -36.13 3.62
CA ASN A 406 16.14 -36.07 4.99
C ASN A 406 15.66 -34.76 5.65
N PRO A 407 14.42 -34.69 6.14
CA PRO A 407 13.85 -33.44 6.63
C PRO A 407 14.57 -32.91 7.87
N GLY A 408 14.78 -31.60 7.93
CA GLY A 408 15.23 -30.90 9.14
C GLY A 408 14.07 -30.58 10.09
N ASN A 409 14.39 -29.94 11.22
CA ASN A 409 13.39 -29.40 12.15
C ASN A 409 13.56 -27.88 12.36
N ALA A 410 12.64 -27.27 13.11
CA ALA A 410 12.55 -25.84 13.38
C ALA A 410 13.85 -25.17 13.89
N THR A 411 14.79 -25.94 14.44
CA THR A 411 16.02 -25.44 15.08
C THR A 411 17.30 -25.85 14.34
N GLN A 412 17.19 -26.64 13.28
CA GLN A 412 18.33 -27.14 12.52
C GLN A 412 18.59 -26.26 11.30
N ALA A 413 19.74 -25.59 11.27
CA ALA A 413 20.20 -24.86 10.09
C ALA A 413 20.53 -25.81 8.93
N ASN A 414 20.02 -25.49 7.75
CA ASN A 414 20.42 -26.16 6.53
C ASN A 414 21.82 -25.72 6.08
N GLU A 415 22.48 -26.59 5.32
CA GLU A 415 23.83 -26.36 4.80
C GLU A 415 23.89 -26.82 3.34
N VAL A 416 24.61 -26.07 2.51
CA VAL A 416 24.92 -26.47 1.13
C VAL A 416 26.19 -27.32 1.14
N LEU A 417 26.05 -28.60 0.80
CA LEU A 417 27.13 -29.57 0.75
C LEU A 417 27.75 -29.63 -0.66
N ALA A 418 28.84 -30.37 -0.83
CA ALA A 418 29.46 -30.60 -2.13
C ALA A 418 28.50 -31.35 -3.08
N GLY A 419 28.39 -30.92 -4.33
CA GLY A 419 27.54 -31.61 -5.31
C GLY A 419 26.62 -30.75 -6.18
N PRO A 420 26.30 -29.48 -5.82
CA PRO A 420 25.76 -29.08 -4.52
C PRO A 420 24.59 -29.97 -4.08
N THR A 421 24.46 -30.24 -2.79
CA THR A 421 23.28 -30.91 -2.19
C THR A 421 22.88 -30.22 -0.89
N LEU A 422 21.69 -30.53 -0.36
CA LEU A 422 21.23 -29.99 0.92
C LEU A 422 21.48 -31.00 2.05
N LYS A 423 21.97 -30.52 3.20
CA LYS A 423 22.09 -31.35 4.42
C LYS A 423 20.73 -31.85 4.90
N TYR A 424 19.73 -30.97 4.87
CA TYR A 424 18.34 -31.31 5.14
C TYR A 424 17.49 -30.99 3.91
N ASN A 425 16.69 -31.95 3.47
CA ASN A 425 15.78 -31.78 2.34
C ASN A 425 14.37 -32.33 2.66
N PRO A 426 13.40 -31.44 2.94
CA PRO A 426 13.53 -29.98 3.04
C PRO A 426 14.24 -29.53 4.33
N GLY A 427 14.63 -28.25 4.40
CA GLY A 427 15.23 -27.65 5.60
C GLY A 427 15.16 -26.12 5.63
N LEU A 428 15.41 -25.52 6.80
CA LEU A 428 15.30 -24.07 7.01
C LEU A 428 16.64 -23.33 6.88
N ILE A 429 16.62 -22.11 6.34
CA ILE A 429 17.81 -21.24 6.28
C ILE A 429 18.04 -20.58 7.64
N ASP A 430 19.17 -20.90 8.27
CA ASP A 430 19.68 -20.26 9.49
C ASP A 430 18.60 -19.90 10.54
N PRO A 431 17.82 -20.88 11.05
CA PRO A 431 16.63 -20.63 11.86
C PRO A 431 16.91 -19.97 13.22
N ALA A 432 18.17 -19.90 13.65
CA ALA A 432 18.61 -19.26 14.89
C ALA A 432 18.99 -17.78 14.71
N ASN A 433 19.04 -17.28 13.47
CA ASN A 433 19.35 -15.88 13.20
C ASN A 433 18.28 -14.95 13.80
N SER A 434 18.72 -13.88 14.44
CA SER A 434 17.80 -12.92 15.09
C SER A 434 16.94 -12.14 14.09
N CYS A 435 17.32 -12.10 12.80
CA CYS A 435 16.48 -11.51 11.77
C CYS A 435 15.13 -12.26 11.60
N TRP A 436 15.03 -13.52 12.07
CA TRP A 436 13.79 -14.30 12.04
C TRP A 436 12.92 -14.19 13.29
N SER A 437 13.32 -13.41 14.31
CA SER A 437 12.47 -13.23 15.50
C SER A 437 11.09 -12.76 15.08
N ASP A 438 9.98 -13.38 15.50
CA ASP A 438 8.62 -13.00 15.06
C ASP A 438 8.48 -12.87 13.53
N SER A 439 9.16 -13.74 12.77
CA SER A 439 9.04 -13.83 11.31
C SER A 439 9.28 -15.28 10.85
N ARG A 440 8.83 -15.62 9.65
CA ARG A 440 8.92 -16.99 9.12
C ARG A 440 10.33 -17.22 8.57
N LYS A 441 10.80 -18.44 8.74
CA LYS A 441 12.13 -18.87 8.25
C LYS A 441 11.98 -19.43 6.83
N PRO A 442 12.87 -19.08 5.88
CA PRO A 442 12.79 -19.62 4.52
C PRO A 442 12.93 -21.13 4.46
N LEU A 443 12.08 -21.79 3.66
CA LEU A 443 12.07 -23.24 3.45
C LEU A 443 12.73 -23.61 2.13
N VAL A 444 13.80 -24.40 2.21
CA VAL A 444 14.58 -24.85 1.05
C VAL A 444 14.27 -26.30 0.74
N ALA A 445 14.13 -26.61 -0.55
CA ALA A 445 14.03 -27.97 -1.04
C ALA A 445 14.85 -28.20 -2.32
N MET A 446 15.26 -29.44 -2.54
CA MET A 446 15.94 -29.92 -3.74
C MET A 446 15.09 -30.99 -4.41
N TRP A 447 14.81 -30.78 -5.69
CA TRP A 447 13.84 -31.54 -6.45
C TRP A 447 14.47 -32.13 -7.71
N GLN A 448 13.81 -33.10 -8.31
CA GLN A 448 14.10 -33.58 -9.66
C GLN A 448 12.81 -33.88 -10.43
N PRO A 449 12.75 -33.61 -11.74
CA PRO A 449 11.65 -34.05 -12.58
C PRO A 449 11.53 -35.58 -12.59
N VAL A 450 10.29 -36.09 -12.62
CA VAL A 450 10.02 -37.54 -12.73
C VAL A 450 10.20 -38.03 -14.17
N LYS A 451 9.98 -37.16 -15.16
CA LYS A 451 10.11 -37.47 -16.59
C LYS A 451 11.09 -36.52 -17.29
N GLY A 452 11.99 -37.07 -18.10
CA GLY A 452 12.99 -36.33 -18.87
C GLY A 452 14.36 -36.29 -18.19
N SER A 453 14.97 -35.11 -18.12
CA SER A 453 16.20 -34.87 -17.37
C SER A 453 15.97 -35.13 -15.88
N THR A 454 16.94 -35.78 -15.24
CA THR A 454 16.98 -35.99 -13.78
C THR A 454 17.90 -34.98 -13.10
N THR A 455 18.33 -33.92 -13.81
CA THR A 455 19.12 -32.85 -13.21
C THR A 455 18.28 -32.19 -12.10
N PRO A 456 18.84 -32.09 -10.88
CA PRO A 456 18.11 -31.50 -9.78
C PRO A 456 18.00 -29.98 -9.90
N PHE A 457 17.01 -29.41 -9.22
CA PHE A 457 16.84 -27.97 -9.06
C PHE A 457 16.50 -27.63 -7.60
N PHE A 458 16.83 -26.41 -7.20
CA PHE A 458 16.67 -25.90 -5.84
C PHE A 458 15.56 -24.87 -5.79
N THR A 459 14.76 -24.93 -4.73
CA THR A 459 13.73 -23.94 -4.43
C THR A 459 13.93 -23.35 -3.04
N VAL A 460 13.62 -22.07 -2.88
CA VAL A 460 13.57 -21.39 -1.57
C VAL A 460 12.28 -20.60 -1.46
N ASN A 461 11.40 -21.00 -0.54
CA ASN A 461 10.14 -20.34 -0.26
C ASN A 461 10.31 -19.36 0.91
N VAL A 462 9.97 -18.09 0.71
CA VAL A 462 10.12 -17.03 1.70
C VAL A 462 8.77 -16.47 2.15
N HIS A 463 8.73 -15.93 3.36
CA HIS A 463 7.65 -15.09 3.84
C HIS A 463 8.19 -14.12 4.90
N PHE A 464 8.69 -12.96 4.45
CA PHE A 464 9.39 -12.00 5.30
C PHE A 464 8.45 -11.26 6.26
N GLY A 465 9.03 -10.43 7.15
CA GLY A 465 8.27 -9.68 8.14
C GLY A 465 7.46 -8.53 7.51
N SER A 466 6.20 -8.38 7.90
CA SER A 466 5.31 -7.38 7.31
C SER A 466 5.75 -5.93 7.53
N LYS A 467 5.24 -5.04 6.69
CA LYS A 467 5.42 -3.58 6.79
C LYS A 467 4.47 -2.94 7.82
N GLY A 468 3.78 -3.75 8.63
CA GLY A 468 2.77 -3.29 9.58
C GLY A 468 3.30 -2.27 10.59
N GLY A 469 2.54 -1.19 10.79
CA GLY A 469 2.92 -0.08 11.67
C GLY A 469 3.89 0.93 11.05
N SER A 470 4.07 0.90 9.73
CA SER A 470 4.67 1.98 8.93
C SER A 470 3.83 3.26 9.01
N SER A 471 4.44 4.41 8.73
CA SER A 471 3.70 5.67 8.58
C SER A 471 3.02 5.73 7.22
N SER A 472 1.98 6.55 7.07
CA SER A 472 1.35 6.78 5.76
C SER A 472 2.32 7.45 4.78
N LEU A 473 2.11 7.27 3.48
CA LEU A 473 2.86 7.98 2.43
C LEU A 473 2.62 9.51 2.47
N HIS A 474 1.49 9.93 3.05
CA HIS A 474 1.13 11.32 3.30
C HIS A 474 1.53 11.83 4.69
N GLY A 475 2.30 11.05 5.45
CA GLY A 475 2.67 11.33 6.83
C GLY A 475 3.74 12.41 6.99
N ASP A 476 3.89 12.87 8.24
CA ASP A 476 4.86 13.86 8.68
C ASP A 476 6.34 13.39 8.56
N PRO A 477 6.72 12.14 8.91
CA PRO A 477 8.06 11.59 8.70
C PRO A 477 8.45 11.49 7.21
N ARG A 478 9.62 12.04 6.84
CA ARG A 478 10.16 12.01 5.45
C ARG A 478 11.60 11.47 5.38
N PRO A 479 11.89 10.50 4.49
CA PRO A 479 10.92 9.63 3.81
C PRO A 479 10.02 8.87 4.82
N PRO A 480 8.84 8.37 4.43
CA PRO A 480 7.95 7.60 5.29
C PRO A 480 8.67 6.45 6.01
N VAL A 481 8.25 6.17 7.23
CA VAL A 481 8.76 5.05 8.03
C VAL A 481 8.31 3.74 7.40
N ASN A 482 9.23 2.98 6.82
CA ASN A 482 9.05 1.60 6.38
C ASN A 482 9.41 0.67 7.55
N LYS A 483 8.45 0.38 8.43
CA LYS A 483 8.72 -0.32 9.67
C LYS A 483 9.26 -1.73 9.42
N GLY A 484 10.33 -2.07 10.13
CA GLY A 484 11.01 -3.36 10.00
C GLY A 484 11.98 -3.47 8.83
N VAL A 485 12.25 -2.38 8.10
CA VAL A 485 13.13 -2.39 6.92
C VAL A 485 14.53 -2.93 7.22
N GLU A 486 15.16 -2.55 8.35
CA GLU A 486 16.52 -3.04 8.64
C GLU A 486 16.53 -4.55 8.86
N LYS A 487 15.46 -5.08 9.46
CA LYS A 487 15.30 -6.52 9.67
C LYS A 487 15.05 -7.23 8.34
N ARG A 488 14.19 -6.68 7.46
CA ARG A 488 13.98 -7.23 6.11
C ARG A 488 15.26 -7.20 5.28
N THR A 489 16.09 -6.17 5.38
CA THR A 489 17.42 -6.14 4.73
C THR A 489 18.28 -7.32 5.20
N LEU A 490 18.30 -7.62 6.50
CA LEU A 490 19.03 -8.78 7.03
C LEU A 490 18.43 -10.12 6.61
N GLN A 491 17.10 -10.23 6.52
CA GLN A 491 16.40 -11.42 6.04
C GLN A 491 16.73 -11.69 4.55
N ALA A 492 16.69 -10.64 3.73
CA ALA A 492 17.09 -10.65 2.34
C ALA A 492 18.55 -11.09 2.17
N GLN A 493 19.48 -10.46 2.91
CA GLN A 493 20.90 -10.81 2.89
C GLN A 493 21.13 -12.27 3.28
N THR A 494 20.56 -12.73 4.40
CA THR A 494 20.73 -14.10 4.91
C THR A 494 20.24 -15.14 3.90
N THR A 495 19.09 -14.88 3.26
CA THR A 495 18.53 -15.76 2.22
C THR A 495 19.43 -15.77 0.98
N ALA A 496 19.88 -14.60 0.54
CA ALA A 496 20.72 -14.44 -0.64
C ALA A 496 22.10 -15.11 -0.48
N GLU A 497 22.71 -15.03 0.70
CA GLU A 497 23.99 -15.68 1.00
C GLU A 497 23.89 -17.21 0.90
N PHE A 498 22.80 -17.80 1.40
CA PHE A 498 22.55 -19.25 1.25
C PHE A 498 22.43 -19.64 -0.23
N VAL A 499 21.68 -18.87 -1.01
CA VAL A 499 21.54 -19.07 -2.47
C VAL A 499 22.88 -18.94 -3.20
N ALA A 500 23.69 -17.95 -2.81
CA ALA A 500 25.01 -17.73 -3.39
C ALA A 500 25.95 -18.92 -3.15
N GLN A 501 25.83 -19.64 -2.03
CA GLN A 501 26.61 -20.86 -1.76
C GLN A 501 26.32 -21.96 -2.79
N ILE A 502 25.06 -22.15 -3.19
CA ILE A 502 24.68 -23.12 -4.23
C ILE A 502 25.37 -22.74 -5.55
N SER A 503 25.24 -21.48 -5.96
CA SER A 503 25.83 -20.96 -7.21
C SER A 503 27.36 -20.95 -7.20
N ALA A 504 27.99 -20.84 -6.03
CA ALA A 504 29.44 -20.89 -5.88
C ALA A 504 29.99 -22.30 -6.15
N ILE A 505 29.24 -23.34 -5.78
CA ILE A 505 29.60 -24.74 -6.02
C ILE A 505 29.25 -25.15 -7.45
N ASP A 506 28.06 -24.80 -7.94
CA ASP A 506 27.65 -25.01 -9.32
C ASP A 506 26.95 -23.78 -9.92
N ARG A 507 27.69 -23.06 -10.78
CA ARG A 507 27.17 -21.89 -11.52
C ARG A 507 26.06 -22.25 -12.52
N LYS A 508 25.87 -23.53 -12.82
CA LYS A 508 24.80 -24.05 -13.68
C LYS A 508 23.59 -24.55 -12.91
N ALA A 509 23.62 -24.53 -11.58
CA ALA A 509 22.50 -24.95 -10.76
C ALA A 509 21.22 -24.18 -11.15
N HIS A 510 20.12 -24.91 -11.26
CA HIS A 510 18.79 -24.34 -11.42
C HIS A 510 18.26 -23.96 -10.05
N ILE A 511 18.15 -22.66 -9.78
CA ILE A 511 17.69 -22.11 -8.50
C ILE A 511 16.49 -21.21 -8.76
N ILE A 512 15.45 -21.38 -7.94
CA ILE A 512 14.20 -20.60 -7.97
C ILE A 512 13.90 -20.17 -6.53
N VAL A 513 13.79 -18.87 -6.28
CA VAL A 513 13.39 -18.31 -4.99
C VAL A 513 12.08 -17.59 -5.22
N ALA A 514 11.03 -17.89 -4.46
CA ALA A 514 9.75 -17.21 -4.59
C ALA A 514 9.04 -17.10 -3.25
N GLY A 515 8.03 -16.23 -3.18
CA GLY A 515 7.23 -16.00 -2.00
C GLY A 515 6.99 -14.53 -1.72
N ASP A 516 6.37 -14.29 -0.56
CA ASP A 516 6.08 -12.97 -0.05
C ASP A 516 7.34 -12.37 0.62
N PHE A 517 8.00 -11.44 -0.09
CA PHE A 517 9.15 -10.71 0.46
C PHE A 517 8.75 -9.50 1.30
N ASN A 518 7.46 -9.12 1.29
CA ASN A 518 6.93 -7.93 1.95
C ASN A 518 7.72 -6.64 1.60
N GLU A 519 8.28 -6.59 0.40
CA GLU A 519 9.14 -5.51 -0.03
C GLU A 519 9.17 -5.37 -1.55
N PHE A 520 9.36 -4.14 -2.02
CA PHE A 520 9.34 -3.84 -3.46
C PHE A 520 10.71 -4.09 -4.09
N VAL A 521 10.73 -4.59 -5.32
CA VAL A 521 11.99 -4.99 -5.98
C VAL A 521 13.01 -3.84 -6.11
N GLN A 522 12.53 -2.60 -6.28
CA GLN A 522 13.37 -1.42 -6.44
C GLN A 522 14.05 -0.92 -5.15
N VAL A 523 13.66 -1.39 -3.97
CA VAL A 523 14.15 -0.83 -2.69
C VAL A 523 15.32 -1.62 -2.10
N GLU A 524 16.01 -1.03 -1.12
CA GLU A 524 17.28 -1.53 -0.59
C GLU A 524 17.29 -3.02 -0.18
N PRO A 525 16.30 -3.57 0.57
CA PRO A 525 16.34 -4.99 0.93
C PRO A 525 16.38 -5.91 -0.29
N MET A 526 15.63 -5.58 -1.34
CA MET A 526 15.55 -6.40 -2.55
C MET A 526 16.76 -6.19 -3.48
N GLN A 527 17.31 -4.98 -3.54
CA GLN A 527 18.59 -4.74 -4.20
C GLN A 527 19.72 -5.54 -3.52
N THR A 528 19.75 -5.55 -2.19
CA THR A 528 20.67 -6.38 -1.38
C THR A 528 20.52 -7.87 -1.72
N PHE A 529 19.29 -8.36 -1.82
CA PHE A 529 19.02 -9.75 -2.20
C PHE A 529 19.57 -10.07 -3.60
N LEU A 530 19.25 -9.24 -4.61
CA LEU A 530 19.64 -9.44 -5.99
C LEU A 530 21.17 -9.41 -6.17
N GLU A 531 21.84 -8.44 -5.57
CA GLU A 531 23.29 -8.27 -5.65
C GLU A 531 24.03 -9.46 -5.00
N THR A 532 23.60 -9.87 -3.81
CA THR A 532 24.25 -10.96 -3.05
C THR A 532 23.96 -12.33 -3.67
N SER A 533 22.72 -12.60 -4.08
CA SER A 533 22.32 -13.92 -4.61
C SER A 533 22.82 -14.15 -6.04
N GLY A 534 23.00 -13.08 -6.82
CA GLY A 534 23.34 -13.13 -8.24
C GLY A 534 22.21 -13.67 -9.13
N LEU A 535 20.99 -13.81 -8.59
CA LEU A 535 19.80 -14.20 -9.34
C LEU A 535 19.30 -13.05 -10.23
N MET A 536 18.29 -13.36 -11.04
CA MET A 536 17.60 -12.44 -11.91
C MET A 536 16.12 -12.42 -11.54
N ASP A 537 15.51 -11.24 -11.58
CA ASP A 537 14.06 -11.08 -11.46
C ASP A 537 13.32 -11.80 -12.60
N MET A 538 12.31 -12.58 -12.25
CA MET A 538 11.47 -13.30 -13.20
C MET A 538 10.69 -12.36 -14.12
N ASP A 539 10.29 -11.18 -13.64
CA ASP A 539 9.59 -10.20 -14.45
C ASP A 539 10.46 -9.68 -15.59
N ASP A 540 11.73 -9.41 -15.31
CA ASP A 540 12.70 -9.03 -16.33
C ASP A 540 12.99 -10.17 -17.30
N ALA A 541 13.07 -11.41 -16.80
CA ALA A 541 13.29 -12.59 -17.63
C ALA A 541 12.12 -12.85 -18.59
N ALA A 542 10.88 -12.68 -18.11
CA ALA A 542 9.65 -12.86 -18.86
C ALA A 542 9.22 -11.61 -19.64
N LYS A 543 9.85 -10.47 -19.38
CA LYS A 543 9.56 -9.16 -19.98
C LYS A 543 8.16 -8.65 -19.64
N ILE A 544 7.77 -8.79 -18.38
CA ILE A 544 6.53 -8.22 -17.87
C ILE A 544 6.68 -6.69 -17.84
N SER A 545 5.65 -6.00 -18.33
CA SER A 545 5.57 -4.54 -18.29
C SER A 545 5.59 -4.07 -16.83
N GLU A 546 6.35 -3.04 -16.48
CA GLU A 546 6.47 -2.55 -15.10
C GLU A 546 5.10 -2.25 -14.46
N VAL A 547 4.14 -1.74 -15.24
CA VAL A 547 2.79 -1.43 -14.74
C VAL A 547 1.94 -2.67 -14.46
N GLU A 548 2.35 -3.87 -14.89
CA GLU A 548 1.62 -5.13 -14.65
C GLU A 548 2.31 -6.03 -13.61
N ARG A 549 3.33 -5.54 -12.90
CA ARG A 549 4.12 -6.33 -11.93
C ARG A 549 3.54 -6.34 -10.50
N TYR A 550 2.23 -6.16 -10.33
CA TYR A 550 1.62 -6.04 -9.01
C TYR A 550 0.98 -7.35 -8.54
N THR A 551 1.02 -7.58 -7.24
CA THR A 551 0.42 -8.73 -6.56
C THR A 551 -0.41 -8.35 -5.34
N TYR A 552 -0.46 -7.06 -4.98
CA TYR A 552 -1.10 -6.59 -3.76
C TYR A 552 -1.78 -5.23 -4.01
N LEU A 553 -2.87 -4.95 -3.28
CA LEU A 553 -3.55 -3.66 -3.33
C LEU A 553 -3.55 -3.01 -1.95
N PHE A 554 -2.87 -1.89 -1.81
CA PHE A 554 -2.79 -1.16 -0.54
C PHE A 554 -2.88 0.34 -0.75
N ASP A 555 -3.77 0.98 0.01
CA ASP A 555 -4.11 2.39 -0.16
C ASP A 555 -4.36 2.73 -1.65
N MET A 556 -3.56 3.64 -2.21
CA MET A 556 -3.66 4.11 -3.60
C MET A 556 -2.85 3.29 -4.62
N ASN A 557 -2.14 2.24 -4.17
CA ASN A 557 -1.13 1.57 -4.98
C ASN A 557 -1.51 0.12 -5.26
N CYS A 558 -1.34 -0.28 -6.54
CA CYS A 558 -1.06 -1.68 -6.86
C CYS A 558 0.43 -1.92 -6.62
N GLU A 559 0.75 -2.80 -5.67
CA GLU A 559 2.09 -3.06 -5.15
C GLU A 559 2.58 -4.45 -5.52
N ALA A 560 3.90 -4.65 -5.50
CA ALA A 560 4.56 -5.94 -5.73
C ALA A 560 5.22 -6.42 -4.44
N LEU A 561 4.61 -7.38 -3.75
CA LEU A 561 5.16 -7.98 -2.53
C LEU A 561 5.64 -9.42 -2.73
N ASP A 562 5.02 -10.12 -3.68
CA ASP A 562 5.34 -11.49 -4.05
C ASP A 562 6.22 -11.48 -5.29
N HIS A 563 7.38 -12.13 -5.19
CA HIS A 563 8.40 -12.07 -6.23
C HIS A 563 8.91 -13.45 -6.55
N MET A 564 9.35 -13.66 -7.79
CA MET A 564 10.09 -14.85 -8.19
C MET A 564 11.46 -14.44 -8.75
N PHE A 565 12.52 -15.03 -8.22
CA PHE A 565 13.89 -14.83 -8.66
C PHE A 565 14.50 -16.14 -9.13
N ILE A 566 15.20 -16.10 -10.26
CA ILE A 566 15.71 -17.29 -10.93
C ILE A 566 17.20 -17.20 -11.25
N SER A 567 17.86 -18.35 -11.23
CA SER A 567 19.21 -18.48 -11.79
C SER A 567 19.20 -18.18 -13.29
N LYS A 568 20.24 -17.51 -13.79
CA LYS A 568 20.31 -17.04 -15.20
C LYS A 568 20.18 -18.15 -16.25
N ASN A 569 20.45 -19.41 -15.90
CA ASN A 569 20.33 -20.55 -16.82
C ASN A 569 18.86 -20.91 -17.10
N LEU A 570 17.94 -20.55 -16.20
CA LEU A 570 16.52 -20.84 -16.35
C LEU A 570 15.78 -19.86 -17.27
N ARG A 571 16.34 -18.67 -17.56
CA ARG A 571 15.65 -17.58 -18.27
C ARG A 571 15.18 -17.90 -19.69
N THR A 572 15.72 -18.95 -20.31
CA THR A 572 15.48 -19.21 -21.74
C THR A 572 14.11 -19.87 -21.94
N GLY A 573 13.20 -19.18 -22.61
CA GLY A 573 11.88 -19.72 -22.96
C GLY A 573 10.93 -19.82 -21.78
N VAL A 574 11.21 -19.11 -20.68
CA VAL A 574 10.30 -18.99 -19.55
C VAL A 574 8.98 -18.37 -19.99
N LYS A 575 7.92 -18.76 -19.30
CA LYS A 575 6.65 -18.03 -19.28
C LYS A 575 6.36 -17.64 -17.84
N TYR A 576 5.76 -16.47 -17.65
CA TYR A 576 5.36 -15.95 -16.35
C TYR A 576 4.13 -15.09 -16.52
N GLU A 577 3.16 -15.22 -15.61
CA GLU A 577 1.95 -14.43 -15.56
C GLU A 577 1.61 -14.16 -14.07
N HIS A 578 1.43 -12.89 -13.72
CA HIS A 578 0.70 -12.49 -12.52
C HIS A 578 -0.79 -12.65 -12.81
N MET A 579 -1.50 -13.33 -11.92
CA MET A 579 -2.87 -13.73 -12.20
C MET A 579 -3.90 -12.70 -11.77
N HIS A 580 -3.51 -11.66 -11.03
CA HIS A 580 -4.37 -10.55 -10.61
C HIS A 580 -5.81 -10.94 -10.17
N LEU A 581 -5.97 -12.11 -9.53
CA LEU A 581 -7.27 -12.72 -9.23
C LEU A 581 -7.99 -11.99 -8.10
N ASN A 582 -7.22 -11.32 -7.25
CA ASN A 582 -7.62 -10.77 -5.98
C ASN A 582 -7.55 -9.25 -5.96
N THR A 583 -6.54 -8.60 -6.54
CA THR A 583 -6.38 -7.12 -6.55
C THR A 583 -7.55 -6.38 -7.23
N TRP A 584 -8.34 -7.05 -8.07
CA TRP A 584 -9.45 -6.39 -8.79
C TRP A 584 -10.84 -6.59 -8.19
N GLN A 585 -10.98 -7.50 -7.24
CA GLN A 585 -12.27 -7.82 -6.63
C GLN A 585 -12.77 -6.69 -5.71
N ASN A 586 -14.04 -6.73 -5.31
CA ASN A 586 -14.43 -6.03 -4.09
C ASN A 586 -13.89 -6.82 -2.86
N PHE A 587 -14.20 -6.38 -1.64
CA PHE A 587 -13.75 -7.08 -0.44
C PHE A 587 -14.37 -8.47 -0.28
N ASP A 588 -15.65 -8.65 -0.62
CA ASP A 588 -16.37 -9.91 -0.41
C ASP A 588 -15.98 -11.01 -1.41
N ASP A 589 -15.56 -10.62 -2.62
CA ASP A 589 -15.19 -11.52 -3.71
C ASP A 589 -13.67 -11.84 -3.72
N GLN A 590 -12.87 -11.16 -2.90
CA GLN A 590 -11.44 -11.42 -2.75
C GLN A 590 -11.21 -12.74 -1.99
N VAL A 591 -10.35 -13.61 -2.53
CA VAL A 591 -10.04 -14.93 -1.93
C VAL A 591 -8.83 -14.88 -1.01
N SER A 592 -7.84 -14.07 -1.37
CA SER A 592 -6.65 -13.74 -0.59
C SER A 592 -6.32 -12.27 -0.80
N ASP A 593 -5.71 -11.62 0.17
CA ASP A 593 -5.13 -10.28 0.01
C ASP A 593 -4.02 -10.17 -1.06
N HIS A 594 -3.45 -11.29 -1.51
CA HIS A 594 -2.38 -11.38 -2.52
C HIS A 594 -2.83 -12.06 -3.83
N ASP A 595 -2.26 -11.65 -4.96
CA ASP A 595 -2.43 -12.32 -6.25
C ASP A 595 -1.40 -13.42 -6.47
N PRO A 596 -1.82 -14.63 -6.88
CA PRO A 596 -0.88 -15.67 -7.25
C PRO A 596 -0.18 -15.34 -8.57
N SER A 597 1.02 -15.90 -8.73
CA SER A 597 1.79 -15.83 -9.97
C SER A 597 2.18 -17.22 -10.43
N VAL A 598 2.21 -17.46 -11.75
CA VAL A 598 2.54 -18.78 -12.31
C VAL A 598 3.67 -18.65 -13.32
N ALA A 599 4.67 -19.51 -13.20
CA ALA A 599 5.78 -19.63 -14.13
C ALA A 599 5.78 -21.01 -14.82
N ARG A 600 6.39 -21.09 -16.01
CA ARG A 600 6.75 -22.38 -16.64
C ARG A 600 8.20 -22.41 -17.07
N PHE A 601 8.90 -23.42 -16.60
CA PHE A 601 10.33 -23.61 -16.81
C PHE A 601 10.65 -24.81 -17.71
N ASN A 602 11.71 -24.67 -18.50
CA ASN A 602 12.43 -25.82 -19.04
C ASN A 602 13.61 -26.14 -18.10
N LEU A 603 13.54 -27.28 -17.44
CA LEU A 603 14.53 -27.84 -16.52
C LEU A 603 15.38 -28.96 -17.17
N CYS A 604 15.23 -29.17 -18.48
CA CYS A 604 16.24 -29.85 -19.28
C CYS A 604 17.27 -28.80 -19.74
#